data_AF-A0A7I7JK45-F1
#
_entry.id   AF-A0A7I7JK45-F1
#
_cell.length_a   1.000
_cell.length_b   1.000
_cell.length_c   1.000
_cell.angle_alpha   90.00
_cell.angle_beta   90.00
_cell.angle_gamma   90.00
#
_symmetry.space_group_name_H-M   'P 1'
#
loop_
_entity.id
_entity.type
_entity.pdbx_description
1 polymer ?
#
loop_
_entity_poly.entity_id
_entity_poly.type
_entity_poly.pdbx_seq_one_letter_code
_entity_poly.pdbx_strand_id
1 'polypeptide(L)'
;MRKSGPAVNLPVDVTRSVRVGVYGVIALVALIATWAHNIACFSAGGNTLDFLASCFANHAVSSMTIDLIVVSVAALIFMVVEARRIGVEYLWVYVLLGFVVDISVAVPLFLIARERRLAQLQTQQ
;
A
#
# COMPACT_ATOMS: atom_id res chain seq x y z
N MET A 1 -21.46 -34.28 -27.91
CA MET A 1 -20.59 -33.32 -28.61
C MET A 1 -20.91 -31.90 -28.11
N ARG A 2 -20.12 -31.38 -27.15
CA ARG A 2 -20.25 -29.99 -26.65
C ARG A 2 -19.58 -29.08 -27.67
N LYS A 3 -20.32 -28.13 -28.26
CA LYS A 3 -19.73 -27.05 -29.05
C LYS A 3 -18.91 -26.17 -28.09
N SER A 4 -17.59 -26.19 -28.26
CA SER A 4 -16.68 -25.24 -27.63
C SER A 4 -17.00 -23.86 -28.20
N GLY A 5 -17.64 -23.00 -27.43
CA GLY A 5 -17.73 -21.58 -27.78
C GLY A 5 -16.32 -20.96 -27.83
N PRO A 6 -16.09 -19.92 -28.65
CA PRO A 6 -14.78 -19.31 -28.74
C PRO A 6 -14.35 -18.77 -27.37
N ALA A 7 -13.18 -19.21 -26.91
CA ALA A 7 -12.53 -18.64 -25.74
C ALA A 7 -12.24 -17.16 -26.03
N VAL A 8 -12.95 -16.27 -25.35
CA VAL A 8 -12.65 -14.83 -25.37
C VAL A 8 -11.33 -14.65 -24.64
N ASN A 9 -10.23 -14.68 -25.38
CA ASN A 9 -8.91 -14.30 -24.89
C ASN A 9 -8.81 -12.77 -24.89
N LEU A 10 -9.27 -12.13 -23.82
CA LEU A 10 -8.94 -10.71 -23.62
C LEU A 10 -7.41 -10.58 -23.46
N PRO A 11 -6.77 -9.64 -24.15
CA PRO A 11 -5.34 -9.39 -23.97
C PRO A 11 -5.10 -9.01 -22.50
N VAL A 12 -4.38 -9.85 -21.75
CA VAL A 12 -3.94 -9.66 -20.34
C VAL A 12 -4.86 -8.75 -19.51
N ASP A 13 -5.89 -9.31 -18.85
CA ASP A 13 -6.83 -8.68 -17.88
C ASP A 13 -6.69 -7.15 -17.72
N VAL A 14 -7.24 -6.35 -18.64
CA VAL A 14 -7.15 -4.88 -18.65
C VAL A 14 -7.47 -4.26 -17.28
N THR A 15 -8.47 -4.79 -16.57
CA THR A 15 -8.85 -4.36 -15.21
C THR A 15 -7.70 -4.47 -14.20
N ARG A 16 -6.89 -5.54 -14.28
CA ARG A 16 -5.72 -5.72 -13.42
C ARG A 16 -4.65 -4.68 -13.72
N SER A 17 -4.35 -4.47 -15.00
CA SER A 17 -3.37 -3.49 -15.45
C SER A 17 -3.75 -2.08 -14.98
N VAL A 18 -5.04 -1.74 -15.04
CA VAL A 18 -5.57 -0.47 -14.50
C VAL A 18 -5.38 -0.40 -12.98
N ARG A 19 -5.76 -1.44 -12.21
CA ARG A 19 -5.55 -1.46 -10.75
C ARG A 19 -4.09 -1.26 -10.38
N VAL A 20 -3.18 -2.00 -11.01
CA VAL A 20 -1.74 -1.89 -10.78
C VAL A 20 -1.23 -0.49 -11.09
N GLY A 21 -1.66 0.10 -12.22
CA GLY A 21 -1.31 1.48 -12.58
C GLY A 21 -1.79 2.50 -11.54
N VAL A 22 -3.06 2.40 -11.13
CA VAL A 22 -3.65 3.28 -10.10
C VAL A 22 -2.89 3.17 -8.78
N TYR A 23 -2.61 1.96 -8.30
CA TYR A 23 -1.85 1.76 -7.07
C TYR A 23 -0.42 2.30 -7.18
N GLY A 24 0.22 2.18 -8.35
CA GLY A 24 1.55 2.73 -8.59
C GLY A 24 1.57 4.25 -8.52
N VAL A 25 0.57 4.92 -9.10
CA VAL A 25 0.41 6.38 -9.03
C VAL A 25 0.16 6.82 -7.58
N ILE A 26 -0.74 6.13 -6.86
CA ILE A 26 -1.02 6.45 -5.45
C ILE A 26 0.25 6.33 -4.61
N ALA A 27 1.01 5.24 -4.75
CA ALA A 27 2.27 5.05 -4.03
C ALA A 27 3.28 6.17 -4.32
N LEU A 28 3.41 6.58 -5.59
CA LEU A 28 4.34 7.62 -5.99
C LEU A 28 3.94 8.99 -5.43
N VAL A 29 2.66 9.35 -5.53
CA VAL A 29 2.13 10.61 -4.99
C VAL A 29 2.29 10.65 -3.48
N ALA A 30 1.92 9.57 -2.79
CA ALA A 30 2.10 9.42 -1.34
C ALA A 30 3.56 9.61 -0.94
N LEU A 31 4.49 8.93 -1.64
CA LEU A 31 5.92 9.02 -1.36
C LEU A 31 6.41 10.46 -1.47
N ILE A 32 6.13 11.13 -2.60
CA ILE A 32 6.58 12.50 -2.85
C ILE A 32 5.98 13.45 -1.81
N ALA A 33 4.68 13.37 -1.55
CA ALA A 33 3.98 14.27 -0.65
C ALA A 33 4.49 14.13 0.79
N THR A 34 4.57 12.90 1.32
CA THR A 34 4.99 12.64 2.70
C THR A 34 6.47 12.94 2.92
N TRP A 35 7.35 12.53 1.99
CA TRP A 35 8.78 12.77 2.14
C TRP A 35 9.17 14.23 1.96
N ALA A 36 8.47 15.00 1.12
CA ALA A 36 8.71 16.44 1.06
C ALA A 36 8.53 17.11 2.43
N HIS A 37 7.48 16.73 3.18
CA HIS A 37 7.22 17.26 4.53
C HIS A 37 8.20 16.71 5.57
N ASN A 38 8.53 15.42 5.53
CA ASN A 38 9.52 14.83 6.44
C ASN A 38 10.89 15.48 6.27
N ILE A 39 11.37 15.63 5.03
CA ILE A 39 12.63 16.30 4.72
C ILE A 39 12.61 17.74 5.22
N ALA A 40 11.52 18.48 4.97
CA ALA A 40 11.40 19.86 5.46
C ALA A 40 11.52 19.93 6.99
N CYS A 41 10.85 19.03 7.72
CA CYS A 41 10.90 18.96 9.18
C CYS A 41 12.32 18.70 9.70
N PHE A 42 13.01 17.69 9.17
CA PHE A 42 14.37 17.36 9.62
C PHE A 42 15.41 18.38 9.16
N SER A 43 15.22 19.01 7.98
CA SER A 43 16.10 20.08 7.50
C SER A 43 16.00 21.37 8.33
N ALA A 44 14.86 21.58 9.01
CA ALA A 44 14.65 22.69 9.93
C ALA A 44 15.25 22.45 11.33
N GLY A 45 15.96 21.33 11.54
CA GLY A 45 16.62 20.99 12.80
C GLY A 45 15.76 20.21 13.80
N GLY A 46 14.53 19.82 13.42
CA GLY A 46 13.70 18.94 14.25
C GLY A 46 14.26 17.53 14.34
N ASN A 47 14.05 16.85 15.47
CA ASN A 47 14.36 15.43 15.64
C ASN A 47 13.07 14.57 15.61
N THR A 48 13.23 13.26 15.77
CA THR A 48 12.09 12.32 15.73
C THR A 48 11.09 12.54 16.86
N LEU A 49 11.53 12.97 18.05
CA LEU A 49 10.63 13.29 19.16
C LEU A 49 9.86 14.57 18.91
N ASP A 50 10.49 15.59 18.32
CA ASP A 50 9.82 16.84 17.94
C ASP A 50 8.75 16.59 16.87
N PHE A 51 9.04 15.71 15.91
CA PHE A 51 8.07 15.26 14.91
C PHE A 51 6.87 14.58 15.57
N LEU A 52 7.11 13.62 16.47
CA LEU A 52 6.03 12.92 17.19
C LEU A 52 5.21 13.85 18.08
N ALA A 53 5.83 14.82 18.75
CA ALA A 53 5.12 15.82 19.52
C ALA A 53 4.23 16.70 18.62
N SER A 54 4.71 17.04 17.42
CA SER A 54 3.98 17.83 16.43
C SER A 54 2.72 17.13 15.91
N CYS A 55 2.71 15.80 15.85
CA CYS A 55 1.52 15.00 15.52
C CYS A 55 0.35 15.22 16.51
N PHE A 56 0.62 15.75 17.71
CA PHE A 56 -0.37 16.03 18.74
C PHE A 56 -0.45 17.50 19.16
N ALA A 57 0.05 18.42 18.33
CA ALA A 57 0.17 19.84 18.68
C ALA A 57 -1.19 20.55 18.88
N ASN A 58 -2.26 20.08 18.26
CA ASN A 58 -3.62 20.61 18.41
C ASN A 58 -4.67 19.56 18.04
N HIS A 59 -5.93 19.81 18.40
CA HIS A 59 -7.03 18.85 18.19
C HIS A 59 -7.22 18.40 16.74
N ALA A 60 -6.97 19.25 15.75
CA ALA A 60 -7.15 18.89 14.34
C ALA A 60 -6.09 17.86 13.90
N VAL A 61 -4.81 18.15 14.13
CA VAL A 61 -3.71 17.25 13.75
C VAL A 61 -3.72 15.99 14.61
N SER A 62 -4.04 16.09 15.91
CA SER A 62 -4.22 14.93 16.79
C SER A 62 -5.29 13.97 16.27
N SER A 63 -6.43 14.51 15.81
CA SER A 63 -7.51 13.69 15.21
C SER A 63 -7.02 12.96 13.96
N MET A 64 -6.32 13.65 13.06
CA MET A 64 -5.74 13.04 11.86
C MET A 64 -4.69 11.97 12.18
N THR A 65 -3.84 12.22 13.18
CA THR A 65 -2.83 11.24 13.64
C THR A 65 -3.50 9.97 14.18
N ILE A 66 -4.54 10.12 15.01
CA ILE A 66 -5.27 8.96 15.56
C ILE A 66 -5.96 8.18 14.44
N ASP A 67 -6.63 8.87 13.50
CA ASP A 67 -7.25 8.23 12.33
C ASP A 67 -6.22 7.43 11.52
N LEU A 68 -5.06 8.04 11.24
CA LEU A 68 -3.96 7.40 10.53
C LEU A 68 -3.44 6.16 11.29
N ILE A 69 -3.25 6.23 12.61
CA ILE A 69 -2.80 5.09 13.41
C ILE A 69 -3.81 3.94 13.33
N VAL A 70 -5.10 4.23 13.53
CA VAL A 70 -6.16 3.21 13.54
C VAL A 70 -6.29 2.56 12.16
N VAL A 71 -6.30 3.35 11.08
CA VAL A 71 -6.37 2.80 9.72
C VAL A 71 -5.10 2.03 9.34
N SER A 72 -3.93 2.46 9.84
CA SER A 72 -2.67 1.75 9.63
C SER A 72 -2.69 0.37 10.26
N VAL A 73 -3.19 0.25 11.49
CA VAL A 73 -3.33 -1.04 12.17
C VAL A 73 -4.27 -1.96 11.39
N ALA A 74 -5.43 -1.46 10.96
CA ALA A 74 -6.37 -2.22 10.14
C ALA A 74 -5.75 -2.67 8.81
N ALA A 75 -5.00 -1.79 8.15
CA ALA A 75 -4.31 -2.08 6.90
C ALA A 75 -3.21 -3.13 7.07
N LEU A 76 -2.40 -3.03 8.13
CA LEU A 76 -1.37 -4.03 8.45
C LEU A 76 -1.98 -5.41 8.71
N ILE A 77 -3.09 -5.48 9.46
CA ILE A 77 -3.83 -6.74 9.68
C ILE A 77 -4.30 -7.31 8.34
N PHE A 78 -4.93 -6.48 7.50
CA PHE A 78 -5.38 -6.90 6.17
C PHE A 78 -4.22 -7.44 5.31
N MET A 79 -3.09 -6.73 5.28
CA MET A 79 -1.90 -7.13 4.54
C MET A 79 -1.39 -8.50 5.01
N VAL A 80 -1.30 -8.71 6.32
CA VAL A 80 -0.82 -9.98 6.90
C VAL A 80 -1.77 -11.12 6.58
N VAL A 81 -3.08 -10.93 6.80
CA VAL A 81 -4.09 -11.97 6.57
C VAL A 81 -4.15 -12.35 5.09
N GLU A 82 -4.21 -11.36 4.20
CA GLU A 82 -4.31 -11.61 2.76
C GLU A 82 -3.02 -12.22 2.20
N ALA A 83 -1.84 -11.73 2.62
CA ALA A 83 -0.56 -12.32 2.21
C ALA A 83 -0.45 -13.79 2.56
N ARG A 84 -0.90 -14.18 3.76
CA ARG A 84 -0.93 -15.59 4.19
C ARG A 84 -1.94 -16.40 3.39
N ARG A 85 -3.10 -15.82 3.07
CA ARG A 85 -4.16 -16.50 2.31
C ARG A 85 -3.74 -16.85 0.89
N ILE A 86 -3.06 -15.95 0.18
CA ILE A 86 -2.69 -16.15 -1.24
C ILE A 86 -1.19 -16.47 -1.45
N GLY A 87 -0.39 -16.48 -0.39
CA GLY A 87 1.04 -16.81 -0.42
C GLY A 87 1.90 -15.73 -1.07
N VAL A 88 1.83 -14.49 -0.59
CA VAL A 88 2.76 -13.41 -0.98
C VAL A 88 4.07 -13.57 -0.19
N GLU A 89 5.20 -13.82 -0.88
CA GLU A 89 6.48 -14.20 -0.24
C GLU A 89 7.15 -13.09 0.61
N TYR A 90 7.06 -11.83 0.19
CA TYR A 90 7.84 -10.73 0.79
C TYR A 90 7.01 -9.78 1.66
N LEU A 91 6.03 -10.29 2.41
CA LEU A 91 5.15 -9.47 3.27
C LEU A 91 5.94 -8.52 4.19
N TRP A 92 7.03 -9.01 4.79
CA TRP A 92 7.85 -8.25 5.74
C TRP A 92 8.41 -6.95 5.13
N VAL A 93 8.68 -6.92 3.83
CA VAL A 93 9.16 -5.71 3.12
C VAL A 93 8.10 -4.62 3.16
N TYR A 94 6.82 -4.97 2.95
CA TYR A 94 5.73 -3.99 2.98
C TYR A 94 5.46 -3.50 4.40
N VAL A 95 5.58 -4.37 5.40
CA VAL A 95 5.47 -3.97 6.81
C VAL A 95 6.59 -2.99 7.17
N LEU A 96 7.84 -3.28 6.80
CA LEU A 96 8.96 -2.35 7.01
C LEU A 96 8.78 -1.03 6.26
N LEU A 97 8.30 -1.06 5.01
CA LEU A 97 7.95 0.14 4.25
C LEU A 97 6.92 1.01 4.99
N GLY A 98 5.94 0.38 5.64
CA GLY A 98 4.92 1.11 6.41
C GLY A 98 5.49 1.87 7.60
N PHE A 99 6.56 1.37 8.21
CA PHE A 99 7.22 2.02 9.35
C PHE A 99 8.34 3.00 8.95
N VAL A 100 9.10 2.67 7.89
CA VAL A 100 10.29 3.45 7.48
C VAL A 100 9.94 4.56 6.51
N VAL A 101 8.99 4.31 5.61
CA VAL A 101 8.65 5.24 4.53
C VAL A 101 7.34 5.93 4.87
N ASP A 102 6.23 5.20 4.78
CA ASP A 102 4.88 5.60 5.20
C ASP A 102 3.88 4.49 4.84
N ILE A 103 2.81 4.34 5.62
CA ILE A 103 1.77 3.34 5.38
C ILE A 103 1.03 3.57 4.05
N SER A 104 0.86 4.84 3.63
CA SER A 104 0.15 5.19 2.39
C SER A 104 0.96 4.89 1.14
N VAL A 105 2.27 4.61 1.29
CA VAL A 105 3.12 4.02 0.24
C VAL A 105 3.10 2.49 0.31
N ALA A 106 3.20 1.93 1.52
CA ALA A 106 3.27 0.49 1.71
C ALA A 106 2.02 -0.26 1.22
N VAL A 107 0.82 0.27 1.52
CA VAL A 107 -0.45 -0.37 1.18
C VAL A 107 -0.64 -0.50 -0.34
N PRO A 108 -0.51 0.54 -1.17
CA PRO A 108 -0.64 0.39 -2.62
C PRO A 108 0.41 -0.54 -3.22
N LEU A 109 1.66 -0.52 -2.73
CA LEU A 109 2.70 -1.45 -3.19
C LEU A 109 2.34 -2.91 -2.85
N PHE A 110 1.77 -3.15 -1.68
CA PHE A 110 1.23 -4.46 -1.31
C PHE A 110 0.08 -4.88 -2.22
N LEU A 111 -0.84 -3.97 -2.55
CA LEU A 111 -1.95 -4.25 -3.46
C LEU A 111 -1.46 -4.63 -4.87
N ILE A 112 -0.38 -4.02 -5.37
CA ILE A 112 0.26 -4.46 -6.63
C ILE A 112 0.76 -5.90 -6.54
N ALA A 113 1.44 -6.25 -5.44
CA ALA A 113 1.94 -7.61 -5.23
C ALA A 113 0.81 -8.63 -5.12
N ARG A 114 -0.26 -8.25 -4.42
CA ARG A 114 -1.50 -9.02 -4.32
C ARG A 114 -2.10 -9.29 -5.70
N GLU A 115 -2.23 -8.27 -6.55
CA GLU A 115 -2.74 -8.40 -7.92
C GLU A 115 -1.88 -9.32 -8.77
N ARG A 116 -0.55 -9.25 -8.66
CA ARG A 116 0.37 -10.16 -9.36
C ARG A 116 0.21 -11.60 -8.88
N ARG A 117 0.08 -11.81 -7.56
CA ARG A 117 -0.05 -13.15 -6.98
C ARG A 117 -1.37 -13.81 -7.38
N LEU A 118 -2.47 -13.06 -7.36
CA LEU A 118 -3.77 -13.57 -7.84
C LEU A 118 -3.72 -13.98 -9.32
N ALA A 119 -2.93 -13.31 -10.15
CA ALA A 119 -2.73 -13.69 -11.56
C ALA A 119 -2.11 -15.07 -11.68
N GLN A 120 -1.03 -15.30 -10.93
CA GLN A 120 -0.29 -16.56 -10.94
C GLN A 120 -1.18 -17.73 -10.52
N LEU A 121 -2.01 -17.52 -9.49
CA LEU A 121 -2.95 -18.53 -9.01
C LEU A 121 -4.05 -18.86 -10.05
N GLN A 122 -4.53 -17.85 -10.80
CA GLN A 122 -5.53 -18.07 -11.85
C GLN A 122 -4.96 -18.84 -13.06
N THR A 123 -3.69 -18.63 -13.40
CA THR A 123 -3.02 -19.38 -14.49
C THR A 123 -2.72 -20.83 -14.12
N GLN A 124 -2.73 -21.17 -12.82
CA GLN A 124 -2.51 -22.54 -12.34
C GLN A 124 -3.80 -23.36 -12.23
N GLN A 125 -4.96 -22.76 -12.51
CA GLN A 125 -6.29 -23.40 -12.54
C GLN A 125 -6.68 -23.78 -13.96
#